data_AF-J6IBD5-F1
#
_entry.id   AF-J6IBD5-F1
#
_cell.length_a   1.000
_cell.length_b   1.000
_cell.length_c   1.000
_cell.angle_alpha   90.00
_cell.angle_beta   90.00
_cell.angle_gamma   90.00
#
_symmetry.space_group_name_H-M   'P 1'
#
loop_
_entity.id
_entity.type
_entity.pdbx_description
1 polymer ?
#
loop_
_entity_poly.entity_id
_entity_poly.type
_entity_poly.pdbx_seq_one_letter_code
_entity_poly.pdbx_strand_id
1 'polypeptide(L)' 'MSLTDETRQKLQKQIDALKKRMLYDANDLDYETHLFLVRTLQKVLDRKKFKP' A
#
# COMPACT_ATOMS: atom_id res chain seq x y z
N MET A 1 -1.07 17.99 -9.13
CA MET A 1 0.09 17.21 -9.63
C MET A 1 -0.28 15.74 -9.76
N SER A 2 -0.33 15.24 -10.99
CA SER A 2 -0.52 13.80 -11.26
C SER A 2 0.73 13.05 -10.81
N LEU A 3 0.56 11.92 -10.11
CA LEU A 3 1.68 11.06 -9.73
C LEU A 3 2.14 10.41 -11.03
N THR A 4 3.42 10.51 -11.38
CA THR A 4 3.98 9.83 -12.54
C THR A 4 3.82 8.32 -12.39
N ASP A 5 3.69 7.59 -13.50
CA ASP A 5 3.53 6.13 -13.50
C ASP A 5 4.65 5.41 -12.76
N GLU A 6 5.87 5.94 -12.81
CA GLU A 6 6.99 5.47 -11.98
C GLU A 6 6.71 5.55 -10.49
N THR A 7 6.11 6.65 -10.02
CA THR A 7 5.81 6.81 -8.60
C THR A 7 4.68 5.88 -8.16
N ARG A 8 3.69 5.66 -9.03
CA ARG A 8 2.64 4.64 -8.82
C ARG A 8 3.24 3.24 -8.76
N GLN A 9 4.17 2.89 -9.65
CA GLN A 9 4.86 1.59 -9.61
C GLN A 9 5.71 1.41 -8.36
N LYS A 10 6.44 2.45 -7.92
CA LYS A 10 7.22 2.42 -6.67
C LYS A 10 6.32 2.20 -5.46
N LEU A 11 5.18 2.90 -5.38
CA LEU A 11 4.18 2.71 -4.33
C LEU A 11 3.58 1.30 -4.36
N GLN A 12 3.26 0.78 -5.55
CA GLN A 12 2.75 -0.59 -5.72
C GLN A 12 3.76 -1.63 -5.23
N LYS A 13 5.04 -1.49 -5.61
CA LYS A 13 6.13 -2.35 -5.11
C LYS A 13 6.28 -2.32 -3.60
N GLN A 14 6.13 -1.14 -2.98
CA GLN A 14 6.16 -1.03 -1.51
C GLN A 14 4.98 -1.75 -0.87
N ILE A 15 3.78 -1.62 -1.42
CA ILE A 15 2.59 -2.37 -0.95
C ILE A 15 2.81 -3.88 -1.08
N ASP A 16 3.34 -4.35 -2.20
CA ASP A 16 3.60 -5.79 -2.39
C ASP A 16 4.66 -6.33 -1.42
N ALA A 17 5.71 -5.55 -1.14
CA ALA A 17 6.71 -5.91 -0.15
C ALA A 17 6.12 -5.95 1.27
N LEU A 18 5.29 -4.96 1.63
CA LEU A 18 4.57 -4.91 2.91
C LEU A 18 3.60 -6.08 3.05
N LYS A 19 2.81 -6.39 2.02
CA LYS A 19 1.89 -7.55 2.01
C LYS A 19 2.63 -8.87 2.15
N LYS A 20 3.80 -9.02 1.51
CA LYS A 20 4.63 -10.21 1.69
C LYS A 20 5.12 -10.33 3.12
N ARG A 21 5.62 -9.25 3.73
CA ARG A 21 6.03 -9.25 5.14
C ARG A 21 4.87 -9.57 6.07
N MET A 22 3.70 -8.97 5.85
CA MET A 22 2.47 -9.28 6.60
C MET A 22 2.06 -10.75 6.57
N LEU A 23 2.35 -11.49 5.50
CA LEU A 23 2.06 -12.93 5.45
C LEU A 23 2.98 -13.72 6.39
N TYR A 24 4.20 -13.23 6.63
CA TYR A 24 5.15 -13.82 7.58
C TYR A 24 4.90 -13.32 9.02
N ASP A 25 4.58 -12.03 9.17
CA ASP A 25 4.28 -11.35 10.44
C ASP A 25 2.79 -11.51 10.84
N ALA A 26 2.03 -12.39 10.18
CA ALA A 26 0.60 -12.62 10.42
C ALA A 26 0.30 -13.11 11.85
N ASN A 27 1.33 -13.56 12.55
CA ASN A 27 1.25 -14.06 13.92
C ASN A 27 1.68 -13.01 14.96
N ASP A 28 2.09 -11.82 14.53
CA ASP A 28 2.55 -10.73 15.38
C ASP A 28 1.49 -9.63 15.54
N LEU A 29 1.56 -8.93 16.68
CA LEU A 29 0.69 -7.80 17.01
C LEU A 29 0.75 -6.68 15.94
N ASP A 30 1.84 -6.64 15.17
CA ASP A 30 2.09 -5.67 14.10
C ASP A 30 1.27 -5.94 12.81
N TYR A 31 0.57 -7.08 12.71
CA TYR A 31 -0.30 -7.37 11.57
C TYR A 31 -1.32 -6.26 11.31
N GLU A 32 -2.00 -5.78 12.35
CA GLU A 32 -2.98 -4.70 12.26
C GLU A 32 -2.35 -3.38 11.78
N THR A 33 -1.15 -3.05 12.31
CA THR A 33 -0.38 -1.86 11.91
C THR A 33 -0.01 -1.91 10.43
N HIS A 34 0.45 -3.06 9.96
CA HIS A 34 0.78 -3.26 8.56
C HIS A 34 -0.45 -3.24 7.66
N LEU A 35 -1.58 -3.79 8.12
CA LEU A 35 -2.85 -3.78 7.39
C LEU A 35 -3.37 -2.35 7.21
N PHE A 36 -3.26 -1.53 8.25
CA PHE A 36 -3.59 -0.10 8.20
C PHE A 36 -2.69 0.67 7.22
N LEU A 37 -1.38 0.41 7.24
CA LEU A 37 -0.39 1.00 6.32
C LEU A 37 -0.69 0.67 4.85
N VAL A 38 -0.91 -0.61 4.55
CA VAL A 38 -1.29 -1.06 3.20
C VAL A 38 -2.56 -0.38 2.73
N ARG A 39 -3.60 -0.33 3.57
CA ARG A 39 -4.89 0.28 3.23
C ARG A 39 -4.77 1.79 2.98
N THR A 40 -3.90 2.47 3.72
CA THR A 40 -3.61 3.89 3.54
C THR A 40 -2.88 4.15 2.22
N LEU A 41 -1.82 3.37 1.93
CA LEU A 41 -1.09 3.45 0.67
C LEU A 41 -1.99 3.14 -0.53
N GLN A 42 -2.85 2.12 -0.41
CA GLN A 42 -3.83 1.75 -1.41
C GLN A 42 -4.84 2.89 -1.64
N LYS A 43 -5.35 3.53 -0.58
CA LYS A 43 -6.23 4.71 -0.68
C LYS A 43 -5.57 5.90 -1.37
N VAL A 44 -4.28 6.12 -1.15
CA VAL A 44 -3.53 7.19 -1.85
C VAL A 44 -3.42 6.89 -3.35
N LEU A 45 -3.24 5.63 -3.73
CA LEU A 45 -3.26 5.18 -5.12
C LEU A 45 -4.65 5.24 -5.76
N ASP A 46 -5.69 4.93 -4.98
CA ASP A 46 -7.07 4.79 -5.41
C ASP A 46 -7.82 6.13 -5.49
N ARG A 47 -7.55 7.06 -4.56
CA ARG A 47 -8.03 8.46 -4.61
C ARG A 47 -7.65 9.20 -5.89
N LYS A 48 -6.67 8.71 -6.67
CA LYS A 48 -6.36 9.23 -8.01
C LYS A 48 -7.08 8.52 -9.15
N LYS A 49 -7.62 7.31 -8.95
CA LYS A 49 -8.50 6.65 -9.93
C LYS A 49 -9.91 7.22 -9.87
N PHE A 50 -10.35 7.70 -8.72
CA PHE A 50 -11.58 8.47 -8.58
C PHE A 50 -11.37 9.92 -9.04
N LYS A 51 -11.48 10.13 -10.36
CA LYS A 51 -11.95 11.41 -10.91
C LYS A 51 -13.48 11.28 -11.03
N PRO A 52 -14.27 12.30 -10.63
CA PRO A 52 -15.73 12.21 -10.48
C PRO A 52 -16.44 11.69 -11.73
#